data_AF-A0A5N6IW03-F1
#
_entry.id   AF-A0A5N6IW03-F1
#
_cell.length_a   1.000
_cell.length_b   1.000
_cell.length_c   1.000
_cell.angle_alpha   90.00
_cell.angle_beta   90.00
_cell.angle_gamma   90.00
#
_symmetry.space_group_name_H-M   'P 1'
#
loop_
_entity.id
_entity.type
_entity.pdbx_description
1 polymer ?
#
loop_
_entity_poly.entity_id
_entity_poly.type
_entity_poly.pdbx_seq_one_letter_code
_entity_poly.pdbx_strand_id
1 'polypeptide(L)'
;MKFSVAAFASLLSVVSAAAVPSNATLPAAFTLVADGGRTALTDGQYVYVGGDATDGKEILILRSAANGMVSFTSKDGVPTAFQNLYIVEKDVTPVSLTVPHSGAIPENGNMNGFGVNAQGYFTNNGRPWFSVDVGDAPSKQVYWYGGHNAEYYGLNLWVKECKGC
;
A
#
# COMPACT_ATOMS: atom_id res chain seq x y z
N MET A 1 23.43 -11.31 52.78
CA MET A 1 23.43 -11.13 51.31
C MET A 1 23.27 -12.50 50.66
N LYS A 2 22.33 -12.65 49.74
CA LYS A 2 22.25 -13.66 48.66
C LYS A 2 20.91 -13.44 47.93
N PHE A 3 20.94 -12.62 46.88
CA PHE A 3 19.84 -12.54 45.91
C PHE A 3 20.21 -13.47 44.76
N SER A 4 19.40 -14.51 44.57
CA SER A 4 19.46 -15.36 43.38
C SER A 4 18.88 -14.60 42.19
N VAL A 5 19.68 -14.47 41.14
CA VAL A 5 19.23 -13.98 39.83
C VAL A 5 18.96 -15.22 38.96
N ALA A 6 17.70 -15.48 38.66
CA ALA A 6 17.31 -16.44 37.64
C ALA A 6 17.36 -15.72 36.27
N ALA A 7 18.18 -16.24 35.37
CA ALA A 7 18.28 -15.75 34.00
C ALA A 7 17.04 -16.18 33.20
N PHE A 8 16.23 -15.21 32.77
CA PHE A 8 15.20 -15.42 31.76
C PHE A 8 15.86 -15.31 30.37
N ALA A 9 16.11 -16.45 29.75
CA ALA A 9 16.40 -16.54 28.33
C ALA A 9 15.12 -16.96 27.60
N SER A 10 14.58 -16.12 26.72
CA SER A 10 13.93 -16.60 25.48
C SER A 10 13.54 -15.48 24.52
N LEU A 11 13.97 -15.67 23.27
CA LEU A 11 13.30 -15.32 22.01
C LEU A 11 13.20 -13.83 21.63
N LEU A 12 14.34 -13.25 21.26
CA LEU A 12 14.36 -12.25 20.19
C LEU A 12 14.11 -12.98 18.87
N SER A 13 12.87 -12.92 18.38
CA SER A 13 12.55 -13.21 16.98
C SER A 13 13.29 -12.19 16.12
N VAL A 14 14.51 -12.53 15.73
CA VAL A 14 15.27 -11.83 14.70
C VAL A 14 14.45 -11.90 13.42
N VAL A 15 13.66 -10.87 13.14
CA VAL A 15 13.26 -10.59 11.76
C VAL A 15 14.56 -10.32 11.02
N SER A 16 15.03 -11.32 10.28
CA SER A 16 16.07 -11.10 9.29
C SER A 16 15.48 -10.09 8.30
N ALA A 17 15.88 -8.82 8.45
CA ALA A 17 15.82 -7.85 7.36
C ALA A 17 16.76 -8.40 6.29
N ALA A 18 16.23 -9.28 5.45
CA ALA A 18 16.92 -9.73 4.26
C ALA A 18 17.32 -8.46 3.50
N ALA A 19 18.62 -8.33 3.25
CA ALA A 19 19.17 -7.21 2.51
C ALA A 19 18.37 -7.03 1.22
N VAL A 20 17.64 -5.92 1.13
CA VAL A 20 16.85 -5.59 -0.06
C VAL A 20 17.85 -5.18 -1.14
N PRO A 21 17.95 -5.92 -2.25
CA PRO A 21 18.84 -5.53 -3.33
C PRO A 21 18.36 -4.17 -3.88
N SER A 22 19.30 -3.28 -4.18
CA SER A 22 19.13 -1.85 -4.52
C SER A 22 18.44 -1.58 -5.88
N ASN A 23 17.76 -2.59 -6.40
CA ASN A 23 16.97 -2.65 -7.63
C ASN A 23 15.63 -3.35 -7.35
N ALA A 24 15.08 -3.14 -6.15
CA ALA A 24 13.80 -3.68 -5.73
C ALA A 24 12.73 -3.34 -6.78
N THR A 25 12.35 -4.35 -7.54
CA THR A 25 11.30 -4.25 -8.56
C THR A 25 10.01 -4.71 -7.89
N LEU A 26 8.90 -4.06 -8.22
CA LEU A 26 7.60 -4.54 -7.73
C LEU A 26 7.39 -5.99 -8.19
N PRO A 27 6.89 -6.89 -7.33
CA PRO A 27 6.48 -8.21 -7.76
C PRO A 27 5.41 -8.14 -8.85
N ALA A 28 5.30 -9.19 -9.67
CA ALA A 28 4.29 -9.23 -10.74
C ALA A 28 2.85 -9.13 -10.18
N ALA A 29 2.62 -9.72 -9.01
CA ALA A 29 1.40 -9.56 -8.22
C ALA A 29 1.76 -9.34 -6.73
N PHE A 30 1.14 -8.37 -6.08
CA PHE A 30 1.42 -8.01 -4.69
C PHE A 30 0.23 -7.35 -4.02
N THR A 31 0.22 -7.35 -2.69
CA THR A 31 -0.66 -6.51 -1.88
C THR A 31 0.17 -5.50 -1.11
N LEU A 32 -0.51 -4.48 -0.58
CA LEU A 32 0.09 -3.52 0.35
C LEU A 32 -0.30 -3.86 1.78
N VAL A 33 0.61 -3.62 2.72
CA VAL A 33 0.38 -3.85 4.15
C VAL A 33 0.88 -2.64 4.92
N ALA A 34 0.00 -1.99 5.67
CA ALA A 34 0.36 -0.94 6.61
C ALA A 34 0.93 -1.51 7.91
N ASP A 35 1.56 -0.63 8.70
CA ASP A 35 2.07 -0.98 10.03
C ASP A 35 0.96 -1.62 10.91
N GLY A 36 1.37 -2.56 11.76
CA GLY A 36 0.43 -3.40 12.52
C GLY A 36 -0.19 -4.54 11.72
N GLY A 37 0.30 -4.83 10.51
CA GLY A 37 -0.14 -5.97 9.69
C GLY A 37 -1.47 -5.74 8.96
N ARG A 38 -1.88 -4.47 8.84
CA ARG A 38 -3.18 -4.07 8.26
C ARG A 38 -3.09 -4.13 6.75
N THR A 39 -3.67 -5.18 6.15
CA THR A 39 -3.68 -5.37 4.70
C THR A 39 -4.51 -4.30 4.01
N ALA A 40 -4.06 -3.84 2.84
CA ALA A 40 -4.78 -2.88 2.03
C ALA A 40 -6.01 -3.50 1.38
N LEU A 41 -7.11 -2.76 1.42
CA LEU A 41 -8.40 -3.11 0.86
C LEU A 41 -8.82 -2.07 -0.18
N THR A 42 -9.78 -2.43 -1.02
CA THR A 42 -10.44 -1.49 -1.95
C THR A 42 -11.92 -1.79 -2.08
N ASP A 43 -12.70 -0.75 -2.30
CA ASP A 43 -14.10 -0.82 -2.72
C ASP A 43 -14.27 -0.73 -4.26
N GLY A 44 -13.16 -0.81 -5.01
CA GLY A 44 -13.13 -0.65 -6.46
C GLY A 44 -12.89 0.79 -6.92
N GLN A 45 -12.84 1.77 -6.01
CA GLN A 45 -12.51 3.16 -6.37
C GLN A 45 -11.35 3.71 -5.54
N TYR A 46 -11.30 3.43 -4.24
CA TYR A 46 -10.29 3.96 -3.33
C TYR A 46 -9.53 2.88 -2.60
N VAL A 47 -8.39 3.26 -2.03
CA VAL A 47 -7.55 2.37 -1.21
C VAL A 47 -7.79 2.63 0.27
N TYR A 48 -7.88 1.56 1.06
CA TYR A 48 -8.09 1.58 2.50
C TYR A 48 -7.09 0.68 3.22
N VAL A 49 -6.78 0.96 4.49
CA VAL A 49 -5.97 0.09 5.35
C VAL A 49 -6.68 -0.28 6.66
N GLY A 50 -6.72 -1.58 6.91
CA GLY A 50 -7.40 -2.24 8.02
C GLY A 50 -8.92 -2.09 8.03
N GLY A 51 -9.56 -2.52 9.12
CA GLY A 51 -10.97 -2.93 9.13
C GLY A 51 -11.11 -4.38 8.64
N ASP A 52 -12.34 -4.88 8.58
CA ASP A 52 -12.63 -6.21 8.06
C ASP A 52 -13.07 -6.13 6.58
N ALA A 53 -12.73 -7.13 5.78
CA ALA A 53 -13.17 -7.25 4.37
C ALA A 53 -14.68 -7.53 4.21
N THR A 54 -15.47 -7.34 5.26
CA THR A 54 -16.91 -7.65 5.32
C THR A 54 -17.79 -6.47 4.92
N ASP A 55 -17.21 -5.30 4.59
CA ASP A 55 -17.94 -4.05 4.35
C ASP A 55 -17.83 -3.56 2.88
N GLY A 56 -18.11 -4.49 1.96
CA GLY A 56 -18.07 -4.24 0.51
C GLY A 56 -16.68 -3.98 -0.06
N LYS A 57 -15.63 -4.42 0.63
CA LYS A 57 -14.22 -4.24 0.21
C LYS A 57 -13.55 -5.57 -0.01
N GLU A 58 -12.60 -5.61 -0.92
CA GLU A 58 -11.75 -6.77 -1.16
C GLU A 58 -10.27 -6.44 -0.94
N ILE A 59 -9.44 -7.46 -0.80
CA ILE A 59 -7.98 -7.27 -0.71
C ILE A 59 -7.50 -6.64 -2.02
N LEU A 60 -6.75 -5.55 -1.91
CA LEU A 60 -6.18 -4.87 -3.05
C LEU A 60 -4.96 -5.64 -3.57
N ILE A 61 -5.22 -6.62 -4.45
CA ILE A 61 -4.17 -7.35 -5.16
C ILE A 61 -3.81 -6.60 -6.44
N LEU A 62 -2.63 -5.99 -6.42
CA LEU A 62 -2.08 -5.17 -7.47
C LEU A 62 -1.18 -5.97 -8.41
N ARG A 63 -1.16 -5.60 -9.69
CA ARG A 63 -0.24 -6.13 -10.69
C ARG A 63 0.66 -5.02 -11.23
N SER A 64 1.97 -5.26 -11.22
CA SER A 64 2.94 -4.30 -11.75
C SER A 64 3.16 -4.48 -13.25
N ALA A 65 3.42 -3.37 -13.93
CA ALA A 65 3.88 -3.33 -15.31
C ALA A 65 5.30 -2.73 -15.39
N ALA A 66 6.03 -3.06 -16.45
CA ALA A 66 7.43 -2.64 -16.63
C ALA A 66 7.62 -1.11 -16.69
N ASN A 67 6.57 -0.36 -17.02
CA ASN A 67 6.59 1.11 -17.10
C ASN A 67 6.28 1.80 -15.75
N GLY A 68 6.20 1.06 -14.64
CA GLY A 68 5.85 1.62 -13.33
C GLY A 68 4.37 1.95 -13.18
N MET A 69 3.51 1.46 -14.09
CA MET A 69 2.07 1.41 -13.84
C MET A 69 1.73 0.23 -12.94
N VAL A 70 0.68 0.41 -12.15
CA VAL A 70 0.15 -0.63 -11.29
C VAL A 70 -1.36 -0.72 -11.51
N SER A 71 -1.85 -1.93 -11.69
CA SER A 71 -3.24 -2.21 -12.04
C SER A 71 -3.92 -3.10 -11.02
N PHE A 72 -5.24 -3.06 -11.02
CA PHE A 72 -6.11 -3.88 -10.21
C PHE A 72 -7.23 -4.45 -11.08
N THR A 73 -7.74 -5.62 -10.73
CA THR A 73 -8.96 -6.17 -11.28
C THR A 73 -9.70 -6.83 -10.14
N SER A 74 -10.96 -6.45 -9.92
CA SER A 74 -11.80 -7.03 -8.87
C SER A 74 -11.87 -8.56 -9.01
N LYS A 75 -11.92 -9.28 -7.88
CA LYS A 75 -12.06 -10.74 -7.84
C LYS A 75 -13.28 -11.25 -8.60
N ASP A 76 -14.36 -10.46 -8.63
CA ASP A 76 -15.61 -10.79 -9.33
C ASP A 76 -15.72 -10.03 -10.68
N GLY A 77 -14.68 -9.28 -11.06
CA GLY A 77 -14.60 -8.52 -12.30
C GLY A 77 -14.27 -9.40 -13.51
N VAL A 78 -14.70 -8.99 -14.70
CA VAL A 78 -14.27 -9.64 -15.94
C VAL A 78 -12.80 -9.32 -16.24
N PRO A 79 -12.05 -10.19 -16.94
CA PRO A 79 -10.61 -10.01 -17.14
C PRO A 79 -10.19 -8.70 -17.85
N THR A 80 -11.11 -8.07 -18.58
CA THR A 80 -10.85 -6.81 -19.29
C THR A 80 -11.16 -5.57 -18.44
N ALA A 81 -11.79 -5.73 -17.27
CA ALA A 81 -12.22 -4.66 -16.38
C ALA A 81 -11.09 -4.17 -15.47
N PHE A 82 -9.86 -4.19 -15.97
CA PHE A 82 -8.72 -3.69 -15.21
C PHE A 82 -8.84 -2.17 -15.01
N GLN A 83 -8.35 -1.75 -13.85
CA GLN A 83 -8.27 -0.37 -13.41
C GLN A 83 -6.80 -0.05 -13.15
N ASN A 84 -6.40 1.21 -13.30
CA ASN A 84 -5.05 1.66 -12.97
C ASN A 84 -5.07 2.44 -11.67
N LEU A 85 -4.10 2.18 -10.80
CA LEU A 85 -3.86 3.00 -9.62
C LEU A 85 -3.32 4.36 -10.06
N TYR A 86 -3.81 5.42 -9.44
CA TYR A 86 -3.27 6.76 -9.61
C TYR A 86 -3.25 7.53 -8.29
N ILE A 87 -2.36 8.52 -8.26
CA ILE A 87 -2.34 9.60 -7.28
C ILE A 87 -2.67 10.91 -7.97
N VAL A 88 -3.08 11.93 -7.23
CA VAL A 88 -3.08 13.32 -7.73
C VAL A 88 -1.91 14.04 -7.10
N GLU A 89 -0.99 14.52 -7.93
CA GLU A 89 0.17 15.26 -7.46
C GLU A 89 -0.23 16.66 -6.99
N LYS A 90 0.55 17.23 -6.06
CA LYS A 90 0.40 18.59 -5.53
C LYS A 90 -0.91 18.84 -4.77
N ASP A 91 -1.63 17.78 -4.42
CA ASP A 91 -2.84 17.82 -3.62
C ASP A 91 -2.80 16.72 -2.55
N VAL A 92 -3.72 16.76 -1.59
CA VAL A 92 -3.96 15.69 -0.63
C VAL A 92 -5.29 15.02 -0.98
N THR A 93 -5.21 14.07 -1.90
CA THR A 93 -6.38 13.33 -2.40
C THR A 93 -6.27 11.85 -2.11
N PRO A 94 -7.40 11.13 -2.07
CA PRO A 94 -7.38 9.68 -1.96
C PRO A 94 -6.59 9.03 -3.08
N VAL A 95 -5.78 8.04 -2.73
CA VAL A 95 -5.22 7.12 -3.71
C VAL A 95 -6.37 6.34 -4.34
N SER A 96 -6.43 6.37 -5.66
CA SER A 96 -7.65 6.01 -6.40
C SER A 96 -7.35 5.04 -7.53
N LEU A 97 -8.38 4.31 -7.95
CA LEU A 97 -8.38 3.46 -9.14
C LEU A 97 -9.18 4.17 -10.24
N THR A 98 -8.73 4.07 -11.49
CA THR A 98 -9.54 4.54 -12.62
C THR A 98 -10.86 3.75 -12.70
N VAL A 99 -11.87 4.31 -13.36
CA VAL A 99 -13.08 3.54 -13.69
C VAL A 99 -12.69 2.33 -14.58
N PRO A 100 -13.28 1.14 -14.40
CA PRO A 100 -12.98 -0.01 -15.26
C PRO A 100 -13.11 0.33 -16.74
N HIS A 101 -12.20 -0.19 -17.56
CA HIS A 101 -12.10 0.11 -19.00
C HIS A 101 -11.79 1.58 -19.34
N SER A 102 -11.41 2.39 -18.36
CA SER A 102 -11.03 3.79 -18.55
C SER A 102 -9.61 4.04 -18.06
N GLY A 103 -8.87 4.84 -18.83
CA GLY A 103 -7.60 5.45 -18.42
C GLY A 103 -7.76 6.90 -17.94
N ALA A 104 -8.99 7.38 -17.79
CA ALA A 104 -9.26 8.76 -17.40
C ALA A 104 -8.85 8.99 -15.94
N ILE A 105 -8.10 10.07 -15.73
CA ILE A 105 -7.67 10.57 -14.43
C ILE A 105 -7.93 12.08 -14.38
N PRO A 106 -8.12 12.66 -13.19
CA PRO A 106 -8.28 14.11 -13.05
C PRO A 106 -7.00 14.87 -13.43
N GLU A 107 -7.10 16.20 -13.48
CA GLU A 107 -5.93 17.07 -13.64
C GLU A 107 -4.88 16.79 -12.55
N ASN A 108 -3.60 16.78 -12.93
CA ASN A 108 -2.47 16.37 -12.08
C ASN A 108 -2.50 14.90 -11.61
N GLY A 109 -3.38 14.07 -12.16
CA GLY A 109 -3.34 12.63 -11.96
C GLY A 109 -2.05 12.01 -12.51
N ASN A 110 -1.46 11.07 -11.78
CA ASN A 110 -0.30 10.29 -12.21
C ASN A 110 -0.51 8.80 -11.96
N MET A 111 -0.48 8.01 -13.04
CA MET A 111 -0.58 6.53 -13.04
C MET A 111 0.78 5.83 -13.11
N ASN A 112 1.88 6.57 -13.27
CA ASN A 112 3.22 6.04 -13.54
C ASN A 112 4.16 6.29 -12.37
N GLY A 113 5.34 5.64 -12.43
CA GLY A 113 6.41 5.86 -11.45
C GLY A 113 6.18 5.14 -10.12
N PHE A 114 5.19 4.24 -10.04
CA PHE A 114 5.05 3.39 -8.87
C PHE A 114 6.20 2.39 -8.79
N GLY A 115 6.70 2.19 -7.58
CA GLY A 115 7.85 1.33 -7.33
C GLY A 115 7.95 0.92 -5.88
N VAL A 116 9.06 0.27 -5.54
CA VAL A 116 9.40 -0.10 -4.17
C VAL A 116 10.80 0.38 -3.85
N ASN A 117 10.99 0.98 -2.67
CA ASN A 117 12.31 1.46 -2.25
C ASN A 117 13.13 0.37 -1.54
N ALA A 118 14.36 0.70 -1.13
CA ALA A 118 15.27 -0.23 -0.46
C ALA A 118 14.77 -0.71 0.91
N GLN A 119 13.75 -0.07 1.48
CA GLN A 119 13.10 -0.48 2.72
C GLN A 119 11.93 -1.43 2.47
N GLY A 120 11.55 -1.67 1.21
CA GLY A 120 10.37 -2.47 0.86
C GLY A 120 9.07 -1.67 0.87
N TYR A 121 9.13 -0.34 0.97
CA TYR A 121 7.94 0.50 0.93
C TYR A 121 7.50 0.77 -0.49
N PHE A 122 6.20 0.74 -0.70
CA PHE A 122 5.55 1.22 -1.90
C PHE A 122 5.79 2.72 -2.03
N THR A 123 6.06 3.17 -3.25
CA THR A 123 6.44 4.54 -3.55
C THR A 123 5.84 4.99 -4.88
N ASN A 124 5.72 6.30 -5.05
CA ASN A 124 5.62 6.94 -6.36
C ASN A 124 6.86 7.82 -6.56
N ASN A 125 7.60 7.62 -7.66
CA ASN A 125 8.87 8.30 -7.95
C ASN A 125 9.87 8.23 -6.78
N GLY A 126 9.94 7.07 -6.10
CA GLY A 126 10.82 6.81 -4.96
C GLY A 126 10.34 7.42 -3.63
N ARG A 127 9.20 8.12 -3.60
CA ARG A 127 8.65 8.79 -2.41
C ARG A 127 7.54 7.94 -1.78
N PRO A 128 7.65 7.54 -0.50
CA PRO A 128 6.59 6.82 0.22
C PRO A 128 5.65 7.81 0.93
N TRP A 129 5.10 8.78 0.21
CA TRP A 129 4.28 9.85 0.81
C TRP A 129 2.81 9.44 0.92
N PHE A 130 2.52 8.25 1.45
CA PHE A 130 1.15 7.86 1.73
C PHE A 130 0.74 8.37 3.11
N SER A 131 -0.55 8.60 3.31
CA SER A 131 -1.08 9.06 4.59
C SER A 131 -2.49 8.55 4.84
N VAL A 132 -2.94 8.69 6.09
CA VAL A 132 -4.32 8.45 6.53
C VAL A 132 -4.79 9.60 7.40
N ASP A 133 -6.10 9.83 7.44
CA ASP A 133 -6.74 10.77 8.38
C ASP A 133 -6.53 10.33 9.84
N VAL A 134 -6.33 11.31 10.73
CA VAL A 134 -6.12 11.19 12.18
C VAL A 134 -7.26 10.56 13.01
N GLY A 135 -8.48 10.36 12.49
CA GLY A 135 -9.60 9.84 13.30
C GLY A 135 -9.48 8.39 13.84
N ASP A 136 -10.50 7.86 14.49
CA ASP A 136 -10.50 6.48 15.04
C ASP A 136 -11.24 5.44 14.18
N ALA A 137 -11.54 5.78 12.93
CA ALA A 137 -12.25 4.86 12.04
C ALA A 137 -11.47 3.54 11.86
N PRO A 138 -12.12 2.37 12.01
CA PRO A 138 -11.45 1.07 11.94
C PRO A 138 -10.90 0.77 10.55
N SER A 139 -11.52 1.30 9.49
CA SER A 139 -10.98 1.32 8.13
C SER A 139 -10.58 2.75 7.78
N LYS A 140 -9.36 2.91 7.26
CA LYS A 140 -8.76 4.22 6.96
C LYS A 140 -8.48 4.37 5.48
N GLN A 141 -9.09 5.37 4.85
CA GLN A 141 -8.79 5.70 3.46
C GLN A 141 -7.35 6.22 3.35
N VAL A 142 -6.65 5.76 2.31
CA VAL A 142 -5.26 6.11 2.03
C VAL A 142 -5.22 7.30 1.08
N TYR A 143 -4.39 8.27 1.42
CA TYR A 143 -4.18 9.50 0.65
C TYR A 143 -2.75 9.57 0.14
N TRP A 144 -2.56 10.31 -0.95
CA TRP A 144 -1.23 10.75 -1.37
C TRP A 144 -0.95 12.12 -0.75
N TYR A 145 0.10 12.19 0.05
CA TYR A 145 0.53 13.38 0.76
C TYR A 145 1.50 14.20 -0.12
N GLY A 146 0.97 14.75 -1.20
CA GLY A 146 1.71 15.59 -2.16
C GLY A 146 2.09 16.99 -1.65
N GLY A 147 1.64 17.36 -0.44
CA GLY A 147 1.92 18.64 0.24
C GLY A 147 1.73 18.52 1.76
N HIS A 148 2.48 19.31 2.54
CA HIS A 148 2.40 19.29 4.01
C HIS A 148 1.03 19.77 4.53
N ASN A 149 0.32 18.94 5.29
CA ASN A 149 -0.88 19.24 6.07
C ASN A 149 -0.83 18.52 7.45
N ALA A 150 -1.17 19.22 8.54
CA ALA A 150 -1.20 18.69 9.91
C ALA A 150 -2.33 17.68 10.19
N GLU A 151 -3.30 17.53 9.29
CA GLU A 151 -4.49 16.68 9.44
C GLU A 151 -4.26 15.20 9.08
N TYR A 152 -3.06 14.84 8.59
CA TYR A 152 -2.76 13.49 8.12
C TYR A 152 -1.49 12.93 8.76
N TYR A 153 -1.53 11.65 9.12
CA TYR A 153 -0.35 10.92 9.57
C TYR A 153 0.32 10.18 8.42
N GLY A 154 1.66 10.22 8.38
CA GLY A 154 2.44 9.46 7.43
C GLY A 154 2.20 7.96 7.59
N LEU A 155 1.99 7.29 6.45
CA LEU A 155 1.71 5.86 6.35
C LEU A 155 2.78 5.22 5.48
N ASN A 156 3.54 4.27 6.04
CA ASN A 156 4.35 3.39 5.21
C ASN A 156 3.50 2.19 4.77
N LEU A 157 3.59 1.85 3.48
CA LEU A 157 2.92 0.70 2.89
C LEU A 157 3.98 -0.29 2.43
N TRP A 158 4.07 -1.44 3.09
CA TRP A 158 4.98 -2.52 2.73
C TRP A 158 4.45 -3.27 1.51
N VAL A 159 5.31 -3.52 0.53
CA VAL A 159 4.99 -4.38 -0.61
C VAL A 159 5.13 -5.84 -0.19
N LYS A 160 4.06 -6.60 -0.30
CA LYS A 160 4.03 -8.03 0.00
C LYS A 160 3.64 -8.82 -1.24
N GLU A 161 4.58 -9.60 -1.78
CA GLU A 161 4.35 -10.46 -2.93
C GLU A 161 3.16 -11.43 -2.71
N CYS A 162 2.31 -11.56 -3.72
CA CYS A 162 1.16 -12.44 -3.73
C CYS A 162 1.47 -13.64 -4.63
N LYS A 163 1.96 -14.75 -4.03
CA LYS A 163 2.30 -15.96 -4.77
C LYS A 163 1.05 -16.80 -5.03
N GLY A 164 0.72 -17.05 -6.30
CA GLY A 164 -0.45 -17.84 -6.68
C GLY A 164 -1.77 -17.06 -6.73
N CYS A 165 -1.66 -15.74 -6.81
CA CYS A 165 -2.69 -14.78 -7.14
C CYS A 165 -2.46 -14.33 -8.61
#